data_AF-A0A9Q1HRE0-F1
#
_entry.id   AF-A0A9Q1HRE0-F1
#
_cell.length_a   1.000
_cell.length_b   1.000
_cell.length_c   1.000
_cell.angle_alpha   90.00
_cell.angle_beta   90.00
_cell.angle_gamma   90.00
#
_symmetry.space_group_name_H-M   'P 1'
#
loop_
_entity.id
_entity.type
_entity.pdbx_description
1 polymer ?
#
loop_
_entity_poly.entity_id
_entity_poly.type
_entity_poly.pdbx_seq_one_letter_code
_entity_poly.pdbx_strand_id
1 'polypeptide(L)'
;MLRFAGMEILRETIVVLGVMSCVGLHFGLASRMKSPSLPIQSEREPLPSKGLSGCSFGGRFYSLEYTWHPDLGEPFGVMHCVQCHCEPHRNRRGKVFGKVSCKNIKQDCPEPGCEDPVLLPGHCCKTCPKGELDRKQVDSVFDGFEYFQEKVDDLHKSYNDRSYLSSEDISPSESRTDFVALLTGVSDSWLPSSSGVARARFSLSQTSLVFSITFQRMARPSRILFLDADGNTAFEHRVLRGESSESNMICGVWKNLPKAQVRLLQAEQMQVSMATAGSRREEVQGKIIKHRALFAETFSSTLTSEEEHSGMGGIAMLTLSDTENNLHFILMLKGLLQHTDKERPLVPIRVQLQYRQHVLREIQANVTVHDPDFAEVLTDLNSRELFWLSRGQLEIAVETEGRDPRRISGFITGRKSCDTIQSVMSSGDALTPSKTGGVGSAVFHLHDNGTLDYQVQIAGVSSEVVGLTVEMKPRRRSKRSVLYDLSSEYAGGRAAGSWSRMEARHIHMLLQNELFINVATADHQEGELRGQIRALLYSGLDARRHVVPVPLAGQYVYPPVRTGAGGHAWVTIDERCHRCHLGLARDIVNAHLHGLAEQDWTTSPTRDCPPSRAG
;
A
#
# COMPACT_ATOMS: atom_id res chain seq x y z
N MET A 1 33.69 76.44 -35.13
CA MET A 1 34.59 76.28 -33.97
C MET A 1 33.90 76.83 -32.72
N LEU A 2 34.43 76.58 -31.52
CA LEU A 2 33.66 76.57 -30.25
C LEU A 2 33.29 77.95 -29.63
N ARG A 3 32.17 77.91 -28.87
CA ARG A 3 31.91 78.49 -27.52
C ARG A 3 31.19 79.84 -27.32
N PHE A 4 30.60 79.91 -26.11
CA PHE A 4 29.85 80.98 -25.43
C PHE A 4 28.43 81.27 -25.96
N ALA A 5 27.40 81.67 -25.20
CA ALA A 5 26.97 81.60 -23.77
C ALA A 5 26.00 82.79 -23.53
N GLY A 6 24.91 82.64 -22.78
CA GLY A 6 24.18 83.78 -22.18
C GLY A 6 22.64 83.82 -22.28
N MET A 7 21.98 83.57 -21.13
CA MET A 7 20.78 84.20 -20.54
C MET A 7 19.46 84.48 -21.33
N GLU A 8 18.38 83.88 -20.77
CA GLU A 8 17.07 84.45 -20.36
C GLU A 8 16.17 85.27 -21.32
N ILE A 9 14.88 84.87 -21.39
CA ILE A 9 13.71 85.61 -20.83
C ILE A 9 12.42 84.73 -20.91
N LEU A 10 11.49 84.96 -19.97
CA LEU A 10 10.25 84.20 -19.71
C LEU A 10 9.22 84.19 -20.85
N ARG A 11 8.40 83.11 -20.91
CA ARG A 11 6.95 83.24 -21.15
C ARG A 11 6.07 82.07 -20.63
N GLU A 12 5.42 82.34 -19.51
CA GLU A 12 4.12 81.91 -18.94
C GLU A 12 3.51 80.48 -19.07
N THR A 13 2.87 80.12 -17.95
CA THR A 13 2.19 78.86 -17.57
C THR A 13 0.66 78.87 -17.72
N ILE A 14 0.02 77.69 -17.89
CA ILE A 14 -1.42 77.42 -17.67
C ILE A 14 -1.67 75.89 -17.76
N VAL A 15 -2.58 75.18 -17.06
CA VAL A 15 -3.35 75.33 -15.79
C VAL A 15 -3.75 73.90 -15.32
N VAL A 16 -4.03 73.65 -14.03
CA VAL A 16 -4.53 72.35 -13.50
C VAL A 16 -5.72 72.55 -12.54
N LEU A 17 -6.67 71.58 -12.57
CA LEU A 17 -7.75 71.23 -11.59
C LEU A 17 -9.13 71.96 -11.55
N GLY A 18 -10.18 71.18 -11.88
CA GLY A 18 -11.47 71.05 -11.14
C GLY A 18 -12.68 71.91 -11.53
N VAL A 19 -13.96 71.53 -11.29
CA VAL A 19 -14.61 70.32 -10.72
C VAL A 19 -16.15 70.38 -11.00
N MET A 20 -16.83 69.25 -11.31
CA MET A 20 -18.31 69.02 -11.30
C MET A 20 -19.19 69.82 -12.33
N SER A 21 -20.38 69.38 -12.80
CA SER A 21 -21.27 68.22 -12.55
C SER A 21 -22.16 67.96 -13.79
N CYS A 22 -22.58 66.72 -14.07
CA CYS A 22 -23.99 66.37 -14.37
C CYS A 22 -24.24 64.85 -14.56
N VAL A 23 -25.44 64.41 -14.17
CA VAL A 23 -25.89 63.01 -14.07
C VAL A 23 -26.68 62.58 -15.32
N GLY A 24 -26.57 61.30 -15.74
CA GLY A 24 -27.62 60.71 -16.60
C GLY A 24 -27.25 59.52 -17.50
N LEU A 25 -27.47 58.31 -16.99
CA LEU A 25 -27.92 57.09 -17.72
C LEU A 25 -27.22 56.68 -19.05
N HIS A 26 -26.49 55.56 -18.99
CA HIS A 26 -26.86 54.37 -19.79
C HIS A 26 -26.36 53.09 -19.11
N PHE A 27 -27.25 52.10 -18.94
CA PHE A 27 -26.91 50.78 -18.40
C PHE A 27 -26.15 49.95 -19.44
N GLY A 28 -24.97 49.43 -19.07
CA GLY A 28 -24.19 48.48 -19.86
C GLY A 28 -23.51 47.45 -18.95
N LEU A 29 -24.17 46.32 -18.70
CA LEU A 29 -23.63 45.22 -17.92
C LEU A 29 -22.49 44.52 -18.68
N ALA A 30 -21.25 44.96 -18.47
CA ALA A 30 -20.06 44.25 -18.94
C ALA A 30 -19.89 42.94 -18.15
N SER A 31 -20.30 41.82 -18.76
CA SER A 31 -20.21 40.49 -18.18
C SER A 31 -18.76 40.12 -17.84
N ARG A 32 -18.51 39.73 -16.58
CA ARG A 32 -17.24 39.15 -16.13
C ARG A 32 -17.07 37.79 -16.80
N MET A 33 -16.36 37.75 -17.93
CA MET A 33 -16.10 36.51 -18.66
C MET A 33 -15.40 35.50 -17.73
N LYS A 34 -16.09 34.42 -17.39
CA LYS A 34 -15.47 33.24 -16.76
C LYS A 34 -14.54 32.60 -17.78
N SER A 35 -13.31 32.32 -17.39
CA SER A 35 -12.47 31.37 -18.10
C SER A 35 -13.19 30.01 -18.19
N PRO A 36 -13.08 29.29 -19.32
CA PRO A 36 -13.68 27.97 -19.44
C PRO A 36 -12.97 27.00 -18.50
N SER A 37 -13.68 26.54 -17.47
CA SER A 37 -13.21 25.46 -16.60
C SER A 37 -13.09 24.17 -17.41
N LEU A 38 -11.88 23.64 -17.52
CA LEU A 38 -11.66 22.30 -18.07
C LEU A 38 -12.52 21.27 -17.29
N PRO A 39 -13.20 20.33 -17.96
CA PRO A 39 -14.13 19.41 -17.30
C PRO A 39 -13.37 18.25 -16.64
N ILE A 40 -12.58 18.55 -15.62
CA ILE A 40 -11.95 17.56 -14.74
C ILE A 40 -12.53 17.77 -13.35
N GLN A 41 -13.62 17.04 -13.07
CA GLN A 41 -14.14 16.92 -11.71
C GLN A 41 -13.34 15.83 -10.99
N SER A 42 -13.03 16.07 -9.71
CA SER A 42 -12.62 14.96 -8.83
C SER A 42 -13.76 13.94 -8.75
N GLU A 43 -13.41 12.67 -8.64
CA GLU A 43 -14.36 11.59 -8.38
C GLU A 43 -14.86 11.70 -6.92
N ARG A 44 -15.74 12.69 -6.70
CA ARG A 44 -16.63 12.69 -5.54
C ARG A 44 -17.60 11.54 -5.75
N GLU A 45 -17.76 10.73 -4.71
CA GLU A 45 -18.75 9.67 -4.62
C GLU A 45 -20.09 10.19 -5.20
N PRO A 46 -20.60 9.59 -6.29
CA PRO A 46 -21.62 10.24 -7.09
C PRO A 46 -22.91 10.36 -6.29
N LEU A 47 -23.35 11.61 -6.07
CA LEU A 47 -24.70 11.90 -5.57
C LEU A 47 -25.69 11.10 -6.44
N PRO A 48 -26.47 10.16 -5.85
CA PRO A 48 -27.15 9.15 -6.62
C PRO A 48 -28.11 9.78 -7.64
N SER A 49 -27.85 9.47 -8.91
CA SER A 49 -28.65 9.90 -10.05
C SER A 49 -30.15 9.64 -9.81
N LYS A 50 -31.00 10.57 -10.25
CA LYS A 50 -32.47 10.48 -10.17
C LYS A 50 -32.98 9.13 -10.69
N GLY A 51 -33.20 8.15 -9.81
CA GLY A 51 -33.62 6.80 -10.21
C GLY A 51 -33.50 5.71 -9.16
N LEU A 52 -32.52 5.79 -8.25
CA LEU A 52 -32.28 4.73 -7.24
C LEU A 52 -33.37 4.68 -6.16
N SER A 53 -33.97 3.50 -5.96
CA SER A 53 -34.92 3.24 -4.88
C SER A 53 -34.18 3.02 -3.56
N GLY A 54 -34.40 3.92 -2.60
CA GLY A 54 -33.83 3.88 -1.26
C GLY A 54 -34.43 4.98 -0.38
N CYS A 55 -33.86 5.19 0.80
CA CYS A 55 -34.30 6.16 1.78
C CYS A 55 -33.31 7.34 1.88
N SER A 56 -33.82 8.55 2.10
CA SER A 56 -33.01 9.73 2.41
C SER A 56 -33.32 10.20 3.83
N PHE A 57 -32.30 10.32 4.68
CA PHE A 57 -32.45 10.77 6.07
C PHE A 57 -31.19 11.53 6.51
N GLY A 58 -31.34 12.68 7.18
CA GLY A 58 -30.19 13.46 7.68
C GLY A 58 -29.19 13.90 6.61
N GLY A 59 -29.63 14.12 5.37
CA GLY A 59 -28.75 14.45 4.23
C GLY A 59 -27.94 13.27 3.66
N ARG A 60 -28.08 12.07 4.22
CA ARG A 60 -27.46 10.82 3.70
C ARG A 60 -28.50 9.94 3.00
N PHE A 61 -28.04 9.16 2.03
CA PHE A 61 -28.87 8.18 1.32
C PHE A 61 -28.55 6.78 1.82
N TYR A 62 -29.59 5.98 2.02
CA TYR A 62 -29.53 4.61 2.54
C TYR A 62 -30.22 3.68 1.55
N SER A 63 -29.59 2.55 1.23
CA SER A 63 -30.22 1.52 0.39
C SER A 63 -31.43 0.90 1.11
N LEU A 64 -32.31 0.26 0.34
CA LEU A 64 -33.35 -0.61 0.91
C LEU A 64 -32.72 -1.65 1.85
N GLU A 65 -33.44 -1.98 2.92
CA GLU A 65 -33.05 -2.95 3.98
C GLU A 65 -31.84 -2.55 4.83
N TYR A 66 -31.23 -1.38 4.61
CA TYR A 66 -30.16 -0.86 5.46
C TYR A 66 -30.67 -0.45 6.85
N THR A 67 -29.88 -0.70 7.90
CA THR A 67 -30.13 -0.31 9.29
C THR A 67 -29.04 0.62 9.84
N TRP A 68 -29.42 1.65 10.62
CA TRP A 68 -28.49 2.64 11.18
C TRP A 68 -29.02 3.33 12.45
N HIS A 69 -28.13 3.94 13.21
CA HIS A 69 -28.48 4.90 14.27
C HIS A 69 -28.50 6.31 13.67
N PRO A 70 -29.58 7.10 13.81
CA PRO A 70 -29.68 8.41 13.18
C PRO A 70 -28.78 9.42 13.90
N ASP A 71 -28.05 10.19 13.11
CA ASP A 71 -27.32 11.37 13.55
C ASP A 71 -28.20 12.60 13.32
N LEU A 72 -28.46 13.36 14.38
CA LEU A 72 -29.29 14.57 14.36
C LEU A 72 -28.44 15.85 14.25
N GLY A 73 -27.11 15.74 14.21
CA GLY A 73 -26.20 16.87 14.22
C GLY A 73 -26.14 17.60 15.57
N GLU A 74 -25.32 18.64 15.67
CA GLU A 74 -25.19 19.42 16.90
C GLU A 74 -26.51 20.14 17.26
N PRO A 75 -26.91 20.16 18.55
CA PRO A 75 -26.18 19.68 19.74
C PRO A 75 -26.45 18.20 20.12
N PHE A 76 -27.24 17.45 19.35
CA PHE A 76 -27.79 16.15 19.76
C PHE A 76 -26.96 14.93 19.37
N GLY A 77 -26.26 14.99 18.22
CA GLY A 77 -25.39 13.92 17.72
C GLY A 77 -26.12 12.61 17.39
N VAL A 78 -25.43 11.49 17.58
CA VAL A 78 -25.90 10.15 17.21
C VAL A 78 -26.82 9.56 18.29
N MET A 79 -28.04 9.20 17.90
CA MET A 79 -29.04 8.59 18.78
C MET A 79 -28.83 7.07 18.88
N HIS A 80 -27.84 6.65 19.67
CA HIS A 80 -27.42 5.24 19.82
C HIS A 80 -28.53 4.26 20.25
N CYS A 81 -29.64 4.73 20.85
CA CYS A 81 -30.80 3.90 21.22
C CYS A 81 -31.95 3.90 20.18
N VAL A 82 -31.78 4.53 19.03
CA VAL A 82 -32.79 4.53 17.96
C VAL A 82 -32.23 3.80 16.76
N GLN A 83 -32.81 2.64 16.41
CA GLN A 83 -32.45 1.93 15.19
C GLN A 83 -33.47 2.28 14.10
N CYS A 84 -32.98 2.92 13.05
CA CYS A 84 -33.71 3.18 11.82
C CYS A 84 -33.43 2.10 10.78
N HIS A 85 -34.44 1.73 10.01
CA HIS A 85 -34.35 0.80 8.88
C HIS A 85 -35.09 1.34 7.66
N CYS A 86 -34.58 1.02 6.46
CA CYS A 86 -35.19 1.43 5.20
C CYS A 86 -36.12 0.35 4.63
N GLU A 87 -37.42 0.45 4.89
CA GLU A 87 -38.43 -0.50 4.41
C GLU A 87 -38.72 -0.32 2.90
N PRO A 88 -38.70 -1.39 2.10
CA PRO A 88 -39.14 -1.33 0.70
C PRO A 88 -40.66 -1.26 0.60
N HIS A 89 -41.20 -0.09 0.26
CA HIS A 89 -42.63 0.12 0.08
C HIS A 89 -43.02 0.17 -1.40
N ARG A 90 -44.17 -0.41 -1.77
CA ARG A 90 -44.69 -0.40 -3.15
C ARG A 90 -45.82 0.60 -3.29
N ASN A 91 -45.79 1.42 -4.34
CA ASN A 91 -46.92 2.29 -4.70
C ASN A 91 -47.91 1.56 -5.63
N ARG A 92 -49.15 2.07 -5.73
CA ARG A 92 -50.22 1.54 -6.61
C ARG A 92 -49.85 1.43 -8.11
N ARG A 93 -48.69 1.94 -8.52
CA ARG A 93 -48.13 1.85 -9.89
C ARG A 93 -46.90 0.91 -9.98
N GLY A 94 -46.74 -0.03 -9.04
CA GLY A 94 -45.66 -1.04 -9.05
C GLY A 94 -44.25 -0.55 -8.68
N LYS A 95 -43.98 0.76 -8.73
CA LYS A 95 -42.66 1.33 -8.37
C LYS A 95 -42.36 1.15 -6.86
N VAL A 96 -41.20 0.56 -6.57
CA VAL A 96 -40.63 0.41 -5.22
C VAL A 96 -39.94 1.72 -4.80
N PHE A 97 -40.15 2.16 -3.57
CA PHE A 97 -39.46 3.29 -2.94
C PHE A 97 -39.12 2.95 -1.49
N GLY A 98 -38.08 3.57 -0.93
CA GLY A 98 -37.72 3.36 0.47
C GLY A 98 -38.56 4.24 1.40
N LYS A 99 -39.06 3.67 2.48
CA LYS A 99 -39.66 4.40 3.61
C LYS A 99 -38.78 4.18 4.85
N VAL A 100 -38.35 5.26 5.49
CA VAL A 100 -37.66 5.18 6.77
C VAL A 100 -38.67 4.79 7.85
N SER A 101 -38.30 3.80 8.65
CA SER A 101 -39.02 3.34 9.83
C SER A 101 -37.99 3.30 10.95
N CYS A 102 -38.28 3.83 12.14
CA CYS A 102 -37.32 3.89 13.24
C CYS A 102 -37.98 3.42 14.54
N LYS A 103 -37.25 2.61 15.31
CA LYS A 103 -37.71 2.06 16.60
C LYS A 103 -36.69 2.37 17.69
N ASN A 104 -37.18 2.51 18.92
CA ASN A 104 -36.33 2.70 20.09
C ASN A 104 -35.98 1.33 20.68
N ILE A 105 -34.71 0.95 20.58
CA ILE A 105 -34.21 -0.37 20.99
C ILE A 105 -33.83 -0.46 22.47
N LYS A 106 -34.07 0.61 23.25
CA LYS A 106 -33.75 0.65 24.70
C LYS A 106 -34.50 -0.41 25.52
N GLN A 107 -35.65 -0.88 25.03
CA GLN A 107 -36.44 -1.95 25.65
C GLN A 107 -36.01 -3.37 25.20
N ASP A 108 -35.25 -3.47 24.11
CA ASP A 108 -34.72 -4.74 23.58
C ASP A 108 -33.34 -5.09 24.18
N CYS A 109 -32.82 -4.24 25.08
CA CYS A 109 -31.56 -4.48 25.78
C CYS A 109 -31.69 -5.64 26.79
N PRO A 110 -30.77 -6.62 26.78
CA PRO A 110 -30.78 -7.71 27.75
C PRO A 110 -30.53 -7.19 29.17
N GLU A 111 -31.21 -7.77 30.16
CA GLU A 111 -31.02 -7.40 31.57
C GLU A 111 -29.62 -7.85 32.06
N PRO A 112 -28.79 -6.92 32.58
CA PRO A 112 -27.45 -7.24 33.03
C PRO A 112 -27.48 -7.91 34.42
N GLY A 113 -26.92 -9.12 34.54
CA GLY A 113 -26.87 -9.89 35.79
C GLY A 113 -25.80 -9.43 36.80
N CYS A 114 -25.69 -8.13 37.06
CA CYS A 114 -24.77 -7.55 38.05
C CYS A 114 -25.43 -6.39 38.79
N GLU A 115 -24.99 -6.12 40.02
CA GLU A 115 -25.59 -5.09 40.89
C GLU A 115 -25.40 -3.66 40.33
N ASP A 116 -24.22 -3.35 39.76
CA ASP A 116 -23.90 -2.03 39.18
C ASP A 116 -23.59 -2.08 37.65
N PRO A 117 -24.61 -2.07 36.79
CA PRO A 117 -24.43 -2.06 35.34
C PRO A 117 -24.19 -0.64 34.78
N VAL A 118 -23.06 -0.46 34.08
CA VAL A 118 -22.55 0.82 33.58
C VAL A 118 -22.90 1.02 32.10
N LEU A 119 -23.26 2.25 31.69
CA LEU A 119 -23.49 2.59 30.28
C LEU A 119 -22.20 3.16 29.66
N LEU A 120 -21.67 2.51 28.63
CA LEU A 120 -20.46 2.96 27.93
C LEU A 120 -20.78 4.08 26.91
N PRO A 121 -19.84 5.01 26.65
CA PRO A 121 -19.98 5.99 25.57
C PRO A 121 -20.28 5.31 24.22
N GLY A 122 -21.22 5.89 23.46
CA GLY A 122 -21.59 5.38 22.13
C GLY A 122 -22.43 4.08 22.10
N HIS A 123 -22.88 3.58 23.26
CA HIS A 123 -23.68 2.35 23.37
C HIS A 123 -25.09 2.65 23.91
N CYS A 124 -26.09 1.80 23.58
CA CYS A 124 -27.44 1.92 24.14
C CYS A 124 -27.66 1.08 25.41
N CYS A 125 -27.15 -0.16 25.41
CA CYS A 125 -27.36 -1.10 26.50
C CYS A 125 -26.25 -0.99 27.55
N LYS A 126 -26.61 -1.20 28.83
CA LYS A 126 -25.64 -1.22 29.93
C LYS A 126 -24.85 -2.54 29.94
N THR A 127 -23.61 -2.47 30.40
CA THR A 127 -22.69 -3.60 30.51
C THR A 127 -22.06 -3.66 31.90
N CYS A 128 -21.88 -4.87 32.43
CA CYS A 128 -21.21 -5.06 33.72
C CYS A 128 -19.70 -4.74 33.62
N PRO A 129 -19.15 -3.88 34.50
CA PRO A 129 -17.71 -3.62 34.53
C PRO A 129 -16.95 -4.87 34.99
N LYS A 130 -15.88 -5.23 34.27
CA LYS A 130 -14.99 -6.33 34.68
C LYS A 130 -13.93 -5.79 35.66
N GLY A 131 -14.10 -6.08 36.94
CA GLY A 131 -13.08 -5.85 37.98
C GLY A 131 -11.97 -6.91 37.97
N GLU A 132 -10.81 -6.58 38.52
CA GLU A 132 -9.66 -7.48 38.66
C GLU A 132 -9.80 -8.45 39.85
N LEU A 133 -9.26 -9.67 39.68
CA LEU A 133 -8.91 -10.66 40.72
C LEU A 133 -10.10 -11.29 41.51
N ASP A 134 -10.10 -12.58 41.88
CA ASP A 134 -9.10 -13.65 41.70
C ASP A 134 -9.76 -15.04 41.52
N ARG A 135 -8.93 -16.07 41.33
CA ARG A 135 -9.24 -17.43 40.90
C ARG A 135 -9.64 -18.34 42.07
N LYS A 136 -10.54 -19.31 41.79
CA LYS A 136 -10.35 -20.79 41.94
C LYS A 136 -11.70 -21.52 41.95
N GLN A 137 -11.88 -22.52 41.07
CA GLN A 137 -11.95 -23.98 41.36
C GLN A 137 -13.18 -24.41 42.19
N VAL A 138 -13.88 -25.52 41.92
CA VAL A 138 -13.60 -26.64 40.98
C VAL A 138 -14.92 -27.32 40.58
N ASP A 139 -14.99 -27.78 39.34
CA ASP A 139 -15.68 -28.96 38.78
C ASP A 139 -17.00 -29.45 39.41
N SER A 140 -18.11 -29.40 38.66
CA SER A 140 -18.71 -30.59 37.98
C SER A 140 -19.88 -31.23 38.78
N VAL A 141 -20.80 -32.05 38.23
CA VAL A 141 -20.80 -32.97 37.08
C VAL A 141 -22.24 -33.15 36.53
N PHE A 142 -22.43 -33.20 35.21
CA PHE A 142 -23.53 -33.84 34.43
C PHE A 142 -25.00 -33.36 34.65
N ASP A 143 -25.96 -33.53 33.73
CA ASP A 143 -26.11 -34.52 32.63
C ASP A 143 -26.94 -34.00 31.42
N GLY A 144 -26.85 -34.66 30.25
CA GLY A 144 -27.93 -34.69 29.23
C GLY A 144 -27.62 -34.31 27.76
N PHE A 145 -27.42 -35.32 26.89
CA PHE A 145 -27.56 -35.36 25.40
C PHE A 145 -26.55 -34.54 24.53
N GLU A 146 -25.67 -35.13 23.70
CA GLU A 146 -25.87 -35.90 22.42
C GLU A 146 -26.37 -35.04 21.24
N TYR A 147 -25.80 -34.98 20.02
CA TYR A 147 -24.81 -35.77 19.24
C TYR A 147 -24.01 -34.77 18.32
N PHE A 148 -22.67 -34.68 18.24
CA PHE A 148 -21.64 -35.57 17.64
C PHE A 148 -21.62 -35.65 16.08
N GLN A 149 -20.48 -35.68 15.36
CA GLN A 149 -19.04 -35.51 15.70
C GLN A 149 -18.17 -35.38 14.42
N GLU A 150 -17.03 -34.68 14.49
CA GLU A 150 -15.67 -35.13 14.07
C GLU A 150 -14.70 -33.95 14.26
N LYS A 151 -14.09 -33.81 15.44
CA LYS A 151 -12.90 -34.50 15.98
C LYS A 151 -11.63 -33.68 15.74
N VAL A 152 -11.18 -33.06 16.81
CA VAL A 152 -9.78 -32.68 17.02
C VAL A 152 -9.03 -33.96 17.39
N ASP A 153 -7.84 -34.14 16.83
CA ASP A 153 -6.75 -34.79 17.55
C ASP A 153 -5.44 -34.02 17.29
N ASP A 154 -4.44 -34.35 18.09
CA ASP A 154 -3.05 -33.89 18.11
C ASP A 154 -2.69 -32.48 18.64
N LEU A 155 -1.94 -32.57 19.74
CA LEU A 155 -1.36 -31.53 20.56
C LEU A 155 -0.20 -30.82 19.84
N HIS A 156 -0.41 -29.63 19.25
CA HIS A 156 0.68 -28.67 19.03
C HIS A 156 0.25 -27.20 19.23
N LYS A 157 -0.31 -26.88 20.41
CA LYS A 157 -0.40 -25.49 20.89
C LYS A 157 0.87 -25.05 21.63
N SER A 158 1.99 -24.96 20.92
CA SER A 158 3.22 -24.35 21.44
C SER A 158 3.33 -22.88 21.00
N TYR A 159 3.19 -21.98 21.99
CA TYR A 159 4.12 -20.86 22.17
C TYR A 159 4.40 -19.93 20.96
N ASN A 160 3.55 -18.90 20.75
CA ASN A 160 3.97 -17.51 20.41
C ASN A 160 2.78 -16.59 19.98
N ASP A 161 1.70 -16.52 20.77
CA ASP A 161 0.55 -15.64 20.47
C ASP A 161 0.52 -14.36 21.33
N ARG A 162 1.70 -13.85 21.73
CA ARG A 162 1.81 -12.73 22.68
C ARG A 162 2.82 -11.62 22.34
N SER A 163 3.49 -11.70 21.19
CA SER A 163 4.39 -10.67 20.66
C SER A 163 3.85 -9.95 19.40
N TYR A 164 2.75 -10.45 18.80
CA TYR A 164 2.28 -10.02 17.48
C TYR A 164 1.15 -8.96 17.48
N LEU A 165 0.90 -8.30 18.61
CA LEU A 165 -0.16 -7.28 18.75
C LEU A 165 0.40 -5.94 19.28
N SER A 166 0.90 -5.11 18.36
CA SER A 166 0.94 -3.65 18.51
C SER A 166 0.02 -3.03 17.46
N SER A 167 -1.27 -3.27 17.60
CA SER A 167 -2.32 -2.94 16.63
C SER A 167 -3.11 -1.67 16.98
N GLU A 168 -2.52 -0.71 17.71
CA GLU A 168 -3.24 0.47 18.23
C GLU A 168 -3.07 1.76 17.40
N ASP A 169 -2.35 1.74 16.27
CA ASP A 169 -2.12 2.92 15.40
C ASP A 169 -2.64 2.74 13.95
N ILE A 170 -3.50 1.74 13.66
CA ILE A 170 -4.16 1.59 12.34
C ILE A 170 -5.62 2.04 12.44
N SER A 171 -5.95 3.14 11.76
CA SER A 171 -7.33 3.60 11.63
C SER A 171 -8.19 2.55 10.91
N PRO A 172 -9.49 2.40 11.25
CA PRO A 172 -10.38 1.37 10.67
C PRO A 172 -10.70 1.55 9.17
N SER A 173 -10.02 2.46 8.49
CA SER A 173 -10.18 2.82 7.07
C SER A 173 -9.45 1.89 6.09
N GLU A 174 -8.53 1.04 6.55
CA GLU A 174 -7.71 0.17 5.69
C GLU A 174 -7.60 -1.27 6.21
N SER A 175 -8.71 -2.02 6.19
CA SER A 175 -8.72 -3.48 6.41
C SER A 175 -8.12 -4.24 5.22
N ARG A 176 -6.81 -4.11 5.03
CA ARG A 176 -6.04 -4.78 3.97
C ARG A 176 -5.96 -6.29 4.24
N THR A 177 -6.08 -7.09 3.18
CA THR A 177 -5.90 -8.55 3.25
C THR A 177 -4.87 -9.01 2.23
N ASP A 178 -3.81 -9.66 2.71
CA ASP A 178 -2.73 -10.15 1.87
C ASP A 178 -2.83 -11.66 1.60
N PHE A 179 -2.48 -12.04 0.38
CA PHE A 179 -2.50 -13.41 -0.12
C PHE A 179 -1.19 -13.72 -0.87
N VAL A 180 -0.86 -15.01 -0.99
CA VAL A 180 0.29 -15.51 -1.74
C VAL A 180 -0.10 -16.70 -2.60
N ALA A 181 0.62 -16.90 -3.70
CA ALA A 181 0.59 -18.14 -4.47
C ALA A 181 2.03 -18.54 -4.85
N LEU A 182 2.32 -19.82 -4.67
CA LEU A 182 3.45 -20.52 -5.30
C LEU A 182 2.95 -21.15 -6.60
N LEU A 183 3.50 -20.72 -7.73
CA LEU A 183 3.22 -21.27 -9.04
C LEU A 183 4.40 -22.13 -9.50
N THR A 184 4.10 -23.34 -9.96
CA THR A 184 5.05 -24.27 -10.57
C THR A 184 4.44 -24.88 -11.83
N GLY A 185 5.23 -25.61 -12.61
CA GLY A 185 4.72 -26.37 -13.77
C GLY A 185 3.56 -27.33 -13.41
N VAL A 186 2.64 -27.52 -14.35
CA VAL A 186 1.46 -28.38 -14.19
C VAL A 186 1.78 -29.83 -14.57
N SER A 187 1.87 -30.72 -13.59
CA SER A 187 2.19 -32.14 -13.82
C SER A 187 1.09 -32.97 -14.50
N ASP A 188 -0.19 -32.55 -14.40
CA ASP A 188 -1.35 -33.33 -14.88
C ASP A 188 -1.68 -33.16 -16.37
N SER A 189 -0.73 -32.69 -17.19
CA SER A 189 -0.96 -32.45 -18.61
C SER A 189 0.07 -33.15 -19.49
N TRP A 190 -0.30 -33.50 -20.73
CA TRP A 190 0.57 -34.13 -21.74
C TRP A 190 1.71 -33.22 -22.25
N LEU A 191 1.91 -32.06 -21.63
CA LEU A 191 2.97 -31.09 -21.92
C LEU A 191 4.15 -31.34 -20.97
N PRO A 192 5.40 -31.13 -21.40
CA PRO A 192 6.54 -31.21 -20.50
C PRO A 192 6.40 -30.16 -19.39
N SER A 193 6.53 -30.60 -18.14
CA SER A 193 6.46 -29.74 -16.94
C SER A 193 7.40 -28.55 -17.08
N SER A 194 6.91 -27.34 -16.80
CA SER A 194 7.77 -26.15 -16.83
C SER A 194 8.81 -26.18 -15.71
N SER A 195 10.04 -25.76 -16.01
CA SER A 195 11.07 -25.42 -15.01
C SER A 195 10.75 -24.13 -14.24
N GLY A 196 9.74 -23.38 -14.69
CA GLY A 196 9.33 -22.11 -14.14
C GLY A 196 8.80 -22.22 -12.71
N VAL A 197 9.32 -21.35 -11.85
CA VAL A 197 8.75 -21.09 -10.53
C VAL A 197 8.41 -19.61 -10.45
N ALA A 198 7.18 -19.30 -10.05
CA ALA A 198 6.77 -17.93 -9.81
C ALA A 198 6.13 -17.78 -8.43
N ARG A 199 6.39 -16.63 -7.82
CA ARG A 199 5.84 -16.18 -6.57
C ARG A 199 4.93 -15.00 -6.84
N ALA A 200 3.65 -15.13 -6.53
CA ALA A 200 2.69 -14.03 -6.61
C ALA A 200 2.28 -13.58 -5.20
N ARG A 201 2.36 -12.27 -4.93
CA ARG A 201 1.77 -11.61 -3.76
C ARG A 201 0.58 -10.77 -4.22
N PHE A 202 -0.52 -10.84 -3.49
CA PHE A 202 -1.72 -10.05 -3.73
C PHE A 202 -2.11 -9.29 -2.48
N SER A 203 -2.54 -8.04 -2.64
CA SER A 203 -3.05 -7.19 -1.56
C SER A 203 -4.43 -6.67 -1.94
N LEU A 204 -5.45 -7.12 -1.22
CA LEU A 204 -6.83 -6.69 -1.37
C LEU A 204 -7.09 -5.47 -0.49
N SER A 205 -7.52 -4.37 -1.11
CA SER A 205 -8.01 -3.18 -0.43
C SER A 205 -9.35 -2.76 -1.03
N GLN A 206 -10.38 -2.70 -0.18
CA GLN A 206 -11.77 -2.38 -0.55
C GLN A 206 -12.34 -3.27 -1.69
N THR A 207 -12.17 -2.85 -2.94
CA THR A 207 -12.62 -3.54 -4.18
C THR A 207 -11.52 -3.64 -5.24
N SER A 208 -10.25 -3.39 -4.86
CA SER A 208 -9.11 -3.48 -5.76
C SER A 208 -8.10 -4.52 -5.25
N LEU A 209 -7.71 -5.44 -6.13
CA LEU A 209 -6.65 -6.41 -5.87
C LEU A 209 -5.38 -5.96 -6.59
N VAL A 210 -4.39 -5.51 -5.83
CA VAL A 210 -3.04 -5.20 -6.33
C VAL A 210 -2.23 -6.48 -6.33
N PHE A 211 -1.42 -6.73 -7.36
CA PHE A 211 -0.56 -7.91 -7.42
C PHE A 211 0.86 -7.62 -7.91
N SER A 212 1.80 -8.30 -7.27
CA SER A 212 3.23 -8.32 -7.60
C SER A 212 3.65 -9.77 -7.82
N ILE A 213 4.22 -10.10 -8.98
CA ILE A 213 4.64 -11.46 -9.30
C ILE A 213 6.11 -11.46 -9.72
N THR A 214 6.94 -12.23 -9.04
CA THR A 214 8.33 -12.48 -9.43
C THR A 214 8.48 -13.90 -9.94
N PHE A 215 9.21 -14.10 -11.02
CA PHE A 215 9.37 -15.41 -11.67
C PHE A 215 10.83 -15.75 -11.95
N GLN A 216 11.17 -17.03 -11.99
CA GLN A 216 12.49 -17.55 -12.29
C GLN A 216 12.38 -18.80 -13.17
N ARG A 217 13.46 -19.13 -13.90
CA ARG A 217 13.59 -20.35 -14.73
C ARG A 217 12.46 -20.55 -15.77
N MET A 218 11.81 -19.46 -16.20
CA MET A 218 10.84 -19.41 -17.31
C MET A 218 11.00 -18.15 -18.14
N ALA A 219 10.54 -18.18 -19.40
CA ALA A 219 10.47 -16.97 -20.23
C ALA A 219 9.41 -15.98 -19.70
N ARG A 220 9.61 -14.67 -19.96
CA ARG A 220 8.66 -13.62 -19.53
C ARG A 220 7.25 -13.93 -20.09
N PRO A 221 6.24 -14.15 -19.23
CA PRO A 221 4.91 -14.54 -19.66
C PRO A 221 4.21 -13.41 -20.41
N SER A 222 3.25 -13.79 -21.24
CA SER A 222 2.45 -12.85 -22.05
C SER A 222 1.12 -12.50 -21.41
N ARG A 223 0.56 -13.42 -20.62
CA ARG A 223 -0.73 -13.30 -19.95
C ARG A 223 -0.67 -13.92 -18.57
N ILE A 224 -1.44 -13.34 -17.66
CA ILE A 224 -1.75 -13.86 -16.33
C ILE A 224 -3.27 -14.07 -16.30
N LEU A 225 -3.71 -15.26 -15.91
CA LEU A 225 -5.11 -15.64 -15.80
C LEU A 225 -5.44 -15.88 -14.33
N PHE A 226 -6.51 -15.25 -13.85
CA PHE A 226 -7.11 -15.58 -12.56
C PHE A 226 -8.27 -16.53 -12.82
N LEU A 227 -8.22 -17.69 -12.18
CA LEU A 227 -9.17 -18.78 -12.35
C LEU A 227 -10.05 -18.90 -11.10
N ASP A 228 -11.32 -19.23 -11.29
CA ASP A 228 -12.23 -19.61 -10.20
C ASP A 228 -12.05 -21.08 -9.79
N ALA A 229 -12.94 -21.56 -8.90
CA ALA A 229 -12.90 -22.92 -8.37
C ALA A 229 -13.09 -24.00 -9.46
N ASP A 230 -13.83 -23.66 -10.52
CA ASP A 230 -14.17 -24.53 -11.64
C ASP A 230 -13.14 -24.43 -12.79
N GLY A 231 -12.13 -23.56 -12.64
CA GLY A 231 -11.07 -23.33 -13.64
C GLY A 231 -11.43 -22.31 -14.73
N ASN A 232 -12.57 -21.61 -14.64
CA ASN A 232 -12.94 -20.58 -15.61
C ASN A 232 -12.13 -19.30 -15.37
N THR A 233 -11.82 -18.57 -16.45
CA THR A 233 -11.09 -17.29 -16.35
C THR A 233 -12.00 -16.19 -15.82
N ALA A 234 -11.76 -15.78 -14.57
CA ALA A 234 -12.40 -14.64 -13.94
C ALA A 234 -11.77 -13.29 -14.35
N PHE A 235 -10.47 -13.28 -14.71
CA PHE A 235 -9.76 -12.09 -15.21
C PHE A 235 -8.50 -12.45 -16.02
N GLU A 236 -8.26 -11.75 -17.13
CA GLU A 236 -7.02 -11.81 -17.92
C GLU A 236 -6.24 -10.49 -17.77
N HIS A 237 -4.99 -10.56 -17.35
CA HIS A 237 -4.05 -9.45 -17.42
C HIS A 237 -2.98 -9.71 -18.49
N ARG A 238 -2.82 -8.77 -19.43
CA ARG A 238 -1.80 -8.85 -20.49
C ARG A 238 -0.52 -8.16 -20.05
N VAL A 239 0.58 -8.87 -20.13
CA VAL A 239 1.91 -8.37 -19.76
C VAL A 239 2.47 -7.56 -20.93
N LEU A 240 2.51 -6.24 -20.78
CA LEU A 240 3.13 -5.36 -21.77
C LEU A 240 4.67 -5.50 -21.73
N ARG A 241 5.30 -5.46 -22.91
CA ARG A 241 6.76 -5.38 -23.05
C ARG A 241 7.18 -3.92 -22.96
N GLY A 242 7.39 -3.43 -21.74
CA GLY A 242 7.97 -2.11 -21.47
C GLY A 242 9.50 -2.10 -21.56
N GLU A 243 10.07 -0.89 -21.52
CA GLU A 243 11.51 -0.64 -21.69
C GLU A 243 12.37 -1.29 -20.59
N SER A 244 11.82 -1.55 -19.39
CA SER A 244 12.43 -2.35 -18.33
C SER A 244 12.24 -3.86 -18.54
N SER A 245 12.64 -4.35 -19.72
CA SER A 245 12.51 -5.77 -20.08
C SER A 245 13.36 -6.73 -19.24
N GLU A 246 14.35 -6.23 -18.50
CA GLU A 246 15.27 -7.01 -17.67
C GLU A 246 14.74 -7.40 -16.28
N SER A 247 13.66 -6.76 -15.78
CA SER A 247 13.12 -7.12 -14.46
C SER A 247 12.23 -8.37 -14.54
N ASN A 248 12.59 -9.39 -13.75
CA ASN A 248 11.81 -10.61 -13.56
C ASN A 248 10.59 -10.40 -12.63
N MET A 249 9.94 -9.24 -12.73
CA MET A 249 8.81 -8.82 -11.91
C MET A 249 7.66 -8.28 -12.78
N ILE A 250 6.43 -8.62 -12.43
CA ILE A 250 5.20 -8.22 -13.12
C ILE A 250 4.27 -7.59 -12.10
N CYS A 251 3.64 -6.48 -12.50
CA CYS A 251 2.89 -5.62 -11.61
C CYS A 251 1.54 -5.26 -12.23
N GLY A 252 0.46 -5.50 -11.50
CA GLY A 252 -0.88 -5.22 -12.01
C GLY A 252 -1.87 -4.89 -10.90
N VAL A 253 -3.04 -4.42 -11.33
CA VAL A 253 -4.17 -4.09 -10.46
C VAL A 253 -5.44 -4.56 -11.14
N TRP A 254 -6.22 -5.38 -10.45
CA TRP A 254 -7.60 -5.69 -10.82
C TRP A 254 -8.51 -4.77 -10.01
N LYS A 255 -9.00 -3.71 -10.66
CA LYS A 255 -9.94 -2.74 -10.09
C LYS A 255 -11.38 -3.24 -10.24
N ASN A 256 -12.28 -2.76 -9.37
CA ASN A 256 -13.71 -3.09 -9.38
C ASN A 256 -13.98 -4.61 -9.28
N LEU A 257 -13.23 -5.29 -8.42
CA LEU A 257 -13.36 -6.71 -8.15
C LEU A 257 -14.77 -7.03 -7.63
N PRO A 258 -15.58 -7.87 -8.30
CA PRO A 258 -16.95 -8.11 -7.88
C PRO A 258 -17.02 -8.94 -6.58
N LYS A 259 -18.09 -8.76 -5.81
CA LYS A 259 -18.25 -9.38 -4.49
C LYS A 259 -18.21 -10.92 -4.49
N ALA A 260 -18.50 -11.56 -5.63
CA ALA A 260 -18.37 -13.01 -5.78
C ALA A 260 -16.91 -13.45 -5.74
N GLN A 261 -16.05 -12.83 -6.56
CA GLN A 261 -14.61 -13.09 -6.59
C GLN A 261 -13.93 -12.71 -5.26
N VAL A 262 -14.37 -11.64 -4.59
CA VAL A 262 -13.89 -11.31 -3.23
C VAL A 262 -14.15 -12.46 -2.25
N ARG A 263 -15.33 -13.10 -2.29
CA ARG A 263 -15.65 -14.27 -1.46
C ARG A 263 -14.79 -15.49 -1.83
N LEU A 264 -14.58 -15.74 -3.12
CA LEU A 264 -13.72 -16.84 -3.57
C LEU A 264 -12.26 -16.64 -3.15
N LEU A 265 -11.71 -15.42 -3.19
CA LEU A 265 -10.39 -15.11 -2.61
C LEU A 265 -10.36 -15.36 -1.10
N GLN A 266 -11.36 -14.86 -0.36
CA GLN A 266 -11.44 -15.02 1.10
C GLN A 266 -11.63 -16.48 1.55
N ALA A 267 -12.22 -17.32 0.69
CA ALA A 267 -12.36 -18.76 0.88
C ALA A 267 -11.20 -19.59 0.28
N GLU A 268 -10.18 -18.93 -0.30
CA GLU A 268 -9.05 -19.56 -1.00
C GLU A 268 -9.45 -20.49 -2.16
N GLN A 269 -10.53 -20.16 -2.85
CA GLN A 269 -11.08 -20.95 -3.97
C GLN A 269 -10.66 -20.41 -5.34
N MET A 270 -9.64 -19.56 -5.39
CA MET A 270 -9.11 -19.00 -6.64
C MET A 270 -7.69 -19.46 -6.91
N GLN A 271 -7.35 -19.51 -8.19
CA GLN A 271 -6.02 -19.88 -8.67
C GLN A 271 -5.49 -18.81 -9.63
N VAL A 272 -4.19 -18.82 -9.85
CA VAL A 272 -3.50 -17.98 -10.83
C VAL A 272 -2.67 -18.87 -11.75
N SER A 273 -2.79 -18.64 -13.07
CA SER A 273 -1.96 -19.24 -14.12
C SER A 273 -1.18 -18.15 -14.86
N MET A 274 0.04 -18.46 -15.29
CA MET A 274 0.90 -17.59 -16.09
C MET A 274 1.37 -18.33 -17.33
N ALA A 275 1.13 -17.76 -18.52
CA ALA A 275 1.40 -18.42 -19.79
C ALA A 275 2.31 -17.59 -20.72
N THR A 276 3.32 -18.26 -21.27
CA THR A 276 4.20 -17.72 -22.31
C THR A 276 3.54 -17.76 -23.71
N ALA A 277 3.95 -16.88 -24.62
CA ALA A 277 3.44 -16.83 -26.00
C ALA A 277 4.35 -17.57 -27.02
N GLY A 278 5.33 -18.33 -26.53
CA GLY A 278 6.33 -19.01 -27.37
C GLY A 278 5.85 -20.32 -27.98
N SER A 279 6.67 -20.90 -28.86
CA SER A 279 6.44 -22.22 -29.46
C SER A 279 6.48 -23.36 -28.45
N ARG A 280 7.26 -23.23 -27.38
CA ARG A 280 7.09 -23.99 -26.13
C ARG A 280 6.19 -23.17 -25.21
N ARG A 281 4.92 -23.56 -25.10
CA ARG A 281 3.96 -22.92 -24.20
C ARG A 281 4.20 -23.41 -22.77
N GLU A 282 5.17 -22.78 -22.10
CA GLU A 282 5.35 -22.92 -20.66
C GLU A 282 4.16 -22.26 -19.94
N GLU A 283 3.53 -23.03 -19.05
CA GLU A 283 2.43 -22.60 -18.18
C GLU A 283 2.76 -23.03 -16.74
N VAL A 284 2.57 -22.10 -15.79
CA VAL A 284 2.78 -22.34 -14.35
C VAL A 284 1.55 -21.89 -13.56
N GLN A 285 1.15 -22.67 -12.56
CA GLN A 285 -0.13 -22.50 -11.87
C GLN A 285 -0.01 -22.69 -10.35
N GLY A 286 -0.74 -21.87 -9.59
CA GLY A 286 -0.76 -21.88 -8.12
C GLY A 286 -2.09 -21.44 -7.53
N LYS A 287 -2.44 -22.00 -6.36
CA LYS A 287 -3.61 -21.60 -5.56
C LYS A 287 -3.30 -20.28 -4.84
N ILE A 288 -4.28 -19.38 -4.79
CA ILE A 288 -4.19 -18.14 -4.01
C ILE A 288 -4.67 -18.44 -2.58
N ILE A 289 -3.76 -18.35 -1.61
CA ILE A 289 -4.02 -18.61 -0.19
C ILE A 289 -3.74 -17.39 0.69
N LYS A 290 -4.38 -17.32 1.86
CA LYS A 290 -4.16 -16.26 2.84
C LYS A 290 -3.11 -16.71 3.85
N HIS A 291 -1.96 -16.05 3.88
CA HIS A 291 -0.86 -16.45 4.77
C HIS A 291 -0.47 -15.34 5.76
N ARG A 292 -0.52 -15.63 7.07
CA ARG A 292 -0.33 -14.62 8.13
C ARG A 292 1.05 -13.96 8.11
N ALA A 293 2.10 -14.71 7.80
CA ALA A 293 3.48 -14.18 7.80
C ALA A 293 3.74 -13.11 6.72
N LEU A 294 2.87 -12.98 5.71
CA LEU A 294 2.99 -11.93 4.69
C LEU A 294 2.97 -10.51 5.28
N PHE A 295 2.30 -10.32 6.42
CA PHE A 295 2.20 -9.01 7.09
C PHE A 295 3.58 -8.48 7.52
N ALA A 296 4.39 -9.32 8.18
CA ALA A 296 5.71 -8.95 8.69
C ALA A 296 6.87 -9.37 7.77
N GLU A 297 6.57 -10.00 6.62
CA GLU A 297 7.58 -10.48 5.68
C GLU A 297 8.57 -9.38 5.30
N THR A 298 9.85 -9.66 5.52
CA THR A 298 10.95 -8.71 5.33
C THR A 298 11.91 -9.19 4.25
N PHE A 299 12.24 -10.47 4.27
CA PHE A 299 13.05 -11.13 3.26
C PHE A 299 12.24 -12.23 2.60
N SER A 300 12.59 -12.54 1.35
CA SER A 300 11.91 -13.55 0.55
C SER A 300 12.92 -14.30 -0.31
N SER A 301 12.68 -15.59 -0.52
CA SER A 301 13.38 -16.38 -1.54
C SER A 301 12.37 -17.08 -2.45
N THR A 302 12.74 -17.29 -3.71
CA THR A 302 12.06 -18.21 -4.64
C THR A 302 13.01 -19.36 -4.89
N LEU A 303 12.58 -20.57 -4.53
CA LEU A 303 13.39 -21.78 -4.59
C LEU A 303 13.12 -22.48 -5.93
N THR A 304 14.18 -22.78 -6.65
CA THR A 304 14.12 -23.46 -7.95
C THR A 304 14.99 -24.71 -7.93
N SER A 305 14.70 -25.67 -8.82
CA SER A 305 15.59 -26.82 -9.03
C SER A 305 16.59 -26.56 -10.16
N GLU A 306 17.77 -27.15 -10.01
CA GLU A 306 18.77 -27.26 -11.07
C GLU A 306 18.28 -28.21 -12.18
N GLU A 307 17.48 -29.21 -11.84
CA GLU A 307 16.84 -30.13 -12.78
C GLU A 307 15.81 -29.43 -13.68
N GLU A 308 16.03 -29.48 -15.00
CA GLU A 308 15.07 -28.98 -15.98
C GLU A 308 13.81 -29.83 -16.04
N HIS A 309 12.67 -29.19 -16.24
CA HIS A 309 11.35 -29.82 -16.36
C HIS A 309 10.93 -30.65 -15.14
N SER A 310 11.51 -30.37 -13.98
CA SER A 310 11.21 -31.06 -12.72
C SER A 310 9.83 -30.71 -12.14
N GLY A 311 9.25 -29.55 -12.50
CA GLY A 311 8.02 -29.02 -11.88
C GLY A 311 8.16 -28.66 -10.39
N MET A 312 9.38 -28.75 -9.86
CA MET A 312 9.73 -28.50 -8.46
C MET A 312 9.96 -27.03 -8.20
N GLY A 313 9.39 -26.51 -7.12
CA GLY A 313 9.62 -25.14 -6.69
C GLY A 313 9.18 -24.90 -5.26
N GLY A 314 9.61 -23.77 -4.71
CA GLY A 314 9.20 -23.33 -3.39
C GLY A 314 9.31 -21.82 -3.23
N ILE A 315 8.78 -21.30 -2.13
CA ILE A 315 9.03 -19.93 -1.68
C ILE A 315 9.35 -19.93 -0.20
N ALA A 316 10.30 -19.08 0.19
CA ALA A 316 10.56 -18.77 1.58
C ALA A 316 10.02 -17.37 1.90
N MET A 317 9.22 -17.27 2.96
CA MET A 317 8.80 -16.02 3.60
C MET A 317 9.61 -15.88 4.89
N LEU A 318 10.38 -14.80 5.07
CA LEU A 318 11.22 -14.64 6.26
C LEU A 318 11.03 -13.28 6.94
N THR A 319 11.01 -13.31 8.27
CA THR A 319 10.76 -12.18 9.15
C THR A 319 11.84 -12.13 10.22
N LEU A 320 12.62 -11.05 10.23
CA LEU A 320 13.60 -10.76 11.27
C LEU A 320 12.88 -10.13 12.46
N SER A 321 13.22 -10.50 13.69
CA SER A 321 12.63 -9.92 14.90
C SER A 321 13.15 -8.50 15.19
N ASP A 322 12.29 -7.62 15.71
CA ASP A 322 12.54 -6.18 15.93
C ASP A 322 13.72 -5.90 16.89
N THR A 323 13.89 -6.74 17.91
CA THR A 323 14.87 -6.60 18.99
C THR A 323 15.97 -7.67 18.95
N GLU A 324 15.59 -8.92 18.77
CA GLU A 324 16.47 -10.08 18.80
C GLU A 324 17.09 -10.36 17.43
N ASN A 325 18.17 -11.15 17.38
CA ASN A 325 18.76 -11.61 16.14
C ASN A 325 18.14 -12.94 15.69
N ASN A 326 16.81 -13.01 15.71
CA ASN A 326 16.05 -14.21 15.37
C ASN A 326 15.38 -14.02 14.00
N LEU A 327 15.46 -15.03 13.13
CA LEU A 327 14.83 -15.03 11.81
C LEU A 327 13.82 -16.16 11.73
N HIS A 328 12.55 -15.79 11.84
CA HIS A 328 11.43 -16.70 11.59
C HIS A 328 11.33 -16.92 10.09
N PHE A 329 11.20 -18.16 9.63
CA PHE A 329 10.98 -18.45 8.22
C PHE A 329 9.92 -19.52 8.02
N ILE A 330 9.23 -19.41 6.89
CA ILE A 330 8.20 -20.37 6.45
C ILE A 330 8.48 -20.69 4.99
N LEU A 331 8.60 -21.98 4.70
CA LEU A 331 8.79 -22.56 3.39
C LEU A 331 7.45 -23.10 2.91
N MET A 332 7.03 -22.71 1.71
CA MET A 332 5.97 -23.39 0.99
C MET A 332 6.58 -24.15 -0.17
N LEU A 333 6.30 -25.45 -0.29
CA LEU A 333 6.99 -26.36 -1.20
C LEU A 333 6.00 -27.08 -2.12
N LYS A 334 6.35 -27.24 -3.41
CA LYS A 334 5.52 -27.95 -4.39
C LYS A 334 6.37 -28.77 -5.37
N GLY A 335 5.94 -29.99 -5.65
CA GLY A 335 6.62 -30.94 -6.53
C GLY A 335 7.87 -31.62 -5.95
N LEU A 336 8.43 -31.09 -4.86
CA LEU A 336 9.61 -31.66 -4.19
C LEU A 336 9.34 -33.07 -3.65
N LEU A 337 8.19 -33.26 -3.00
CA LEU A 337 7.76 -34.53 -2.44
C LEU A 337 6.99 -35.33 -3.50
N GLN A 338 7.38 -36.60 -3.72
CA GLN A 338 6.65 -37.52 -4.60
C GLN A 338 5.57 -38.28 -3.82
N HIS A 339 4.47 -38.62 -4.49
CA HIS A 339 3.52 -39.62 -4.01
C HIS A 339 4.12 -41.05 -4.15
N THR A 340 5.01 -41.43 -3.24
CA THR A 340 5.39 -42.85 -3.08
C THR A 340 4.24 -43.63 -2.44
N ASP A 341 3.93 -44.81 -3.01
CA ASP A 341 2.83 -45.65 -2.56
C ASP A 341 2.94 -46.04 -1.07
N LYS A 342 1.96 -45.59 -0.29
CA LYS A 342 1.41 -46.14 0.97
C LYS A 342 2.30 -46.40 2.19
N GLU A 343 3.63 -46.46 2.10
CA GLU A 343 4.48 -46.93 3.23
C GLU A 343 5.22 -45.83 4.02
N ARG A 344 5.27 -44.57 3.54
CA ARG A 344 5.94 -43.46 4.26
C ARG A 344 5.16 -42.15 4.14
N PRO A 345 4.33 -41.78 5.15
CA PRO A 345 3.63 -40.49 5.16
C PRO A 345 4.54 -39.30 5.49
N LEU A 346 5.68 -39.57 6.14
CA LEU A 346 6.69 -38.59 6.53
C LEU A 346 7.91 -38.71 5.61
N VAL A 347 8.28 -37.60 4.97
CA VAL A 347 9.51 -37.44 4.20
C VAL A 347 10.48 -36.58 5.01
N PRO A 348 11.64 -37.12 5.43
CA PRO A 348 12.71 -36.32 6.02
C PRO A 348 13.29 -35.34 5.00
N ILE A 349 13.42 -34.08 5.43
CA ILE A 349 14.03 -32.99 4.68
C ILE A 349 15.14 -32.33 5.49
N ARG A 350 16.16 -31.85 4.79
CA ARG A 350 17.21 -30.99 5.31
C ARG A 350 17.04 -29.58 4.76
N VAL A 351 16.92 -28.61 5.65
CA VAL A 351 16.91 -27.19 5.32
C VAL A 351 18.28 -26.62 5.67
N GLN A 352 19.03 -26.17 4.66
CA GLN A 352 20.38 -25.65 4.80
C GLN A 352 20.40 -24.15 4.50
N LEU A 353 21.02 -23.38 5.40
CA LEU A 353 21.39 -21.99 5.15
C LEU A 353 22.86 -21.97 4.74
N GLN A 354 23.15 -21.53 3.52
CA GLN A 354 24.49 -21.62 2.93
C GLN A 354 25.00 -20.27 2.40
N TYR A 355 26.33 -20.12 2.39
CA TYR A 355 27.05 -19.01 1.79
C TYR A 355 28.16 -19.54 0.89
N ARG A 356 28.13 -19.23 -0.41
CA ARG A 356 29.10 -19.74 -1.40
C ARG A 356 29.31 -21.26 -1.27
N GLN A 357 28.23 -22.03 -1.30
CA GLN A 357 28.21 -23.50 -1.13
C GLN A 357 28.70 -24.03 0.23
N HIS A 358 29.07 -23.17 1.20
CA HIS A 358 29.39 -23.60 2.56
C HIS A 358 28.13 -23.54 3.42
N VAL A 359 27.73 -24.68 3.99
CA VAL A 359 26.61 -24.76 4.94
C VAL A 359 27.00 -24.05 6.24
N LEU A 360 26.20 -23.06 6.65
CA LEU A 360 26.36 -22.32 7.88
C LEU A 360 25.49 -22.91 9.01
N ARG A 361 24.27 -23.33 8.66
CA ARG A 361 23.30 -23.98 9.55
C ARG A 361 22.53 -25.04 8.78
N GLU A 362 22.19 -26.13 9.46
CA GLU A 362 21.33 -27.19 8.96
C GLU A 362 20.21 -27.46 9.99
N ILE A 363 18.99 -27.62 9.49
CA ILE A 363 17.82 -28.05 10.24
C ILE A 363 17.29 -29.32 9.58
N GLN A 364 16.94 -30.32 10.38
CA GLN A 364 16.35 -31.57 9.92
C GLN A 364 14.89 -31.62 10.39
N ALA A 365 13.97 -31.91 9.48
CA ALA A 365 12.53 -31.93 9.75
C ALA A 365 11.84 -33.04 8.97
N ASN A 366 10.68 -33.50 9.46
CA ASN A 366 9.84 -34.48 8.77
C ASN A 366 8.57 -33.79 8.29
N VAL A 367 8.30 -33.86 6.99
CA VAL A 367 7.19 -33.16 6.33
C VAL A 367 6.30 -34.16 5.60
N THR A 368 5.01 -33.85 5.40
CA THR A 368 4.08 -34.77 4.71
C THR A 368 3.77 -34.30 3.29
N VAL A 369 3.29 -35.20 2.43
CA VAL A 369 2.86 -34.82 1.07
C VAL A 369 1.57 -33.98 1.08
N HIS A 370 0.76 -34.06 2.14
CA HIS A 370 -0.51 -33.34 2.28
C HIS A 370 -0.35 -31.94 2.89
N ASP A 371 0.63 -31.79 3.79
CA ASP A 371 1.06 -30.52 4.35
C ASP A 371 2.59 -30.39 4.12
N PRO A 372 2.99 -29.85 2.96
CA PRO A 372 4.40 -29.70 2.57
C PRO A 372 5.04 -28.41 3.10
N ASP A 373 4.28 -27.57 3.81
CA ASP A 373 4.73 -26.30 4.33
C ASP A 373 5.52 -26.52 5.63
N PHE A 374 6.64 -25.82 5.80
CA PHE A 374 7.54 -25.97 6.95
C PHE A 374 7.88 -24.61 7.57
N ALA A 375 7.83 -24.52 8.89
CA ALA A 375 8.04 -23.28 9.64
C ALA A 375 9.04 -23.49 10.79
N GLU A 376 10.04 -22.62 10.91
CA GLU A 376 11.06 -22.71 11.97
C GLU A 376 11.69 -21.34 12.29
N VAL A 377 12.44 -21.24 13.39
CA VAL A 377 13.14 -20.04 13.84
C VAL A 377 14.65 -20.26 13.90
N LEU A 378 15.40 -19.50 13.10
CA LEU A 378 16.85 -19.40 13.25
C LEU A 378 17.17 -18.41 14.37
N THR A 379 17.49 -18.90 15.57
CA THR A 379 17.84 -18.05 16.70
C THR A 379 19.30 -17.59 16.65
N ASP A 380 19.61 -16.47 17.31
CA ASP A 380 20.99 -16.02 17.58
C ASP A 380 21.86 -15.90 16.32
N LEU A 381 21.35 -15.22 15.29
CA LEU A 381 22.11 -14.91 14.08
C LEU A 381 23.30 -14.00 14.41
N ASN A 382 24.48 -14.43 13.98
CA ASN A 382 25.71 -13.70 14.20
C ASN A 382 25.87 -12.54 13.20
N SER A 383 26.78 -11.61 13.49
CA SER A 383 26.96 -10.40 12.68
C SER A 383 27.36 -10.68 11.21
N ARG A 384 27.98 -11.83 10.91
CA ARG A 384 28.32 -12.21 9.52
C ARG A 384 27.09 -12.76 8.79
N GLU A 385 26.27 -13.56 9.45
CA GLU A 385 25.00 -14.05 8.90
C GLU A 385 24.05 -12.89 8.60
N LEU A 386 23.86 -11.97 9.55
CA LEU A 386 23.06 -10.76 9.34
C LEU A 386 23.62 -9.87 8.23
N PHE A 387 24.94 -9.79 8.08
CA PHE A 387 25.59 -9.09 6.97
C PHE A 387 25.29 -9.79 5.63
N TRP A 388 25.51 -11.10 5.49
CA TRP A 388 25.22 -11.81 4.25
C TRP A 388 23.72 -11.81 3.88
N LEU A 389 22.84 -11.85 4.89
CA LEU A 389 21.39 -11.69 4.74
C LEU A 389 21.04 -10.33 4.14
N SER A 390 21.62 -9.25 4.68
CA SER A 390 21.38 -7.91 4.14
C SER A 390 21.90 -7.73 2.72
N ARG A 391 22.82 -8.59 2.27
CA ARG A 391 23.47 -8.54 0.95
C ARG A 391 22.82 -9.37 -0.16
N GLY A 392 21.75 -10.10 0.11
CA GLY A 392 21.24 -11.06 -0.87
C GLY A 392 22.19 -12.24 -1.13
N GLN A 393 23.14 -12.50 -0.22
CA GLN A 393 24.23 -13.46 -0.42
C GLN A 393 24.04 -14.78 0.33
N LEU A 394 23.06 -14.86 1.25
CA LEU A 394 22.63 -16.13 1.81
C LEU A 394 21.68 -16.84 0.84
N GLU A 395 21.89 -18.13 0.69
CA GLU A 395 21.03 -19.03 -0.04
C GLU A 395 20.38 -19.98 0.97
N ILE A 396 19.08 -20.23 0.80
CA ILE A 396 18.39 -21.29 1.53
C ILE A 396 18.12 -22.42 0.55
N ALA A 397 18.46 -23.64 0.97
CA ALA A 397 18.29 -24.86 0.20
C ALA A 397 17.44 -25.86 1.00
N VAL A 398 16.63 -26.64 0.29
CA VAL A 398 15.85 -27.75 0.84
C VAL A 398 16.19 -28.99 0.04
N GLU A 399 16.52 -30.07 0.73
CA GLU A 399 16.88 -31.36 0.14
C GLU A 399 16.11 -32.49 0.83
N THR A 400 15.54 -33.42 0.05
CA THR A 400 14.88 -34.63 0.60
C THR A 400 15.91 -35.72 0.90
N GLU A 401 15.83 -36.38 2.05
CA GLU A 401 16.67 -37.55 2.32
C GLU A 401 16.06 -38.81 1.70
N GLY A 402 16.82 -39.53 0.86
CA GLY A 402 16.31 -40.72 0.17
C GLY A 402 17.29 -41.35 -0.82
N ARG A 403 16.77 -42.26 -1.66
CA ARG A 403 17.53 -42.89 -2.76
C ARG A 403 17.73 -41.96 -3.97
N ASP A 404 16.88 -40.95 -4.10
CA ASP A 404 16.88 -39.93 -5.16
C ASP A 404 16.72 -38.56 -4.47
N PRO A 405 17.81 -37.94 -3.99
CA PRO A 405 17.74 -36.71 -3.20
C PRO A 405 17.43 -35.52 -4.10
N ARG A 406 16.23 -34.97 -3.95
CA ARG A 406 15.76 -33.80 -4.70
C ARG A 406 16.15 -32.53 -3.96
N ARG A 407 16.80 -31.60 -4.66
CA ARG A 407 17.24 -30.30 -4.11
C ARG A 407 16.57 -29.13 -4.84
N ILE A 408 16.11 -28.16 -4.06
CA ILE A 408 15.69 -26.84 -4.51
C ILE A 408 16.38 -25.76 -3.68
N SER A 409 16.73 -24.64 -4.28
CA SER A 409 17.44 -23.56 -3.58
C SER A 409 17.17 -22.18 -4.18
N GLY A 410 17.46 -21.13 -3.40
CA GLY A 410 17.35 -19.75 -3.86
C GLY A 410 17.92 -18.72 -2.88
N PHE A 411 18.44 -17.62 -3.42
CA PHE A 411 18.99 -16.52 -2.63
C PHE A 411 17.90 -15.76 -1.85
N ILE A 412 18.17 -15.53 -0.56
CA ILE A 412 17.33 -14.74 0.34
C ILE A 412 17.63 -13.25 0.06
N THR A 413 16.68 -12.53 -0.52
CA THR A 413 16.79 -11.07 -0.76
C THR A 413 15.73 -10.30 0.04
N GLY A 414 15.85 -8.97 0.12
CA GLY A 414 14.76 -8.14 0.63
C GLY A 414 13.45 -8.39 -0.13
N ARG A 415 12.31 -8.28 0.56
CA ARG A 415 10.97 -8.55 0.00
C ARG A 415 10.74 -7.70 -1.25
N LYS A 416 10.59 -8.36 -2.40
CA LYS A 416 10.29 -7.71 -3.68
C LYS A 416 8.80 -7.44 -3.80
N SER A 417 8.42 -6.20 -4.10
CA SER A 417 7.06 -5.85 -4.49
C SER A 417 7.06 -4.69 -5.49
N CYS A 418 5.91 -4.48 -6.13
CA CYS A 418 5.68 -3.38 -7.07
C CYS A 418 5.41 -2.03 -6.40
N ASP A 419 5.49 -1.99 -5.06
CA ASP A 419 5.16 -0.85 -4.22
C ASP A 419 6.23 0.23 -4.32
N THR A 420 5.83 1.49 -4.14
CA THR A 420 6.77 2.62 -4.15
C THR A 420 7.14 2.98 -2.71
N ILE A 421 8.41 2.83 -2.33
CA ILE A 421 8.91 3.27 -1.02
C ILE A 421 9.21 4.76 -1.11
N GLN A 422 8.62 5.55 -0.21
CA GLN A 422 8.64 7.00 -0.33
C GLN A 422 8.41 7.71 1.00
N SER A 423 8.73 9.00 1.05
CA SER A 423 8.32 9.87 2.14
C SER A 423 7.85 11.23 1.64
N VAL A 424 6.81 11.74 2.30
CA VAL A 424 6.41 13.15 2.24
C VAL A 424 6.78 13.75 3.57
N MET A 425 7.71 14.71 3.53
CA MET A 425 8.14 15.49 4.68
C MET A 425 7.35 16.79 4.73
N SER A 426 6.79 17.11 5.90
CA SER A 426 6.06 18.35 6.14
C SER A 426 6.59 19.04 7.41
N SER A 427 6.32 20.34 7.55
CA SER A 427 6.64 21.05 8.79
C SER A 427 5.65 20.73 9.92
N GLY A 428 4.45 20.22 9.61
CA GLY A 428 3.46 19.77 10.60
C GLY A 428 3.81 18.43 11.25
N ASP A 429 4.58 17.59 10.56
CA ASP A 429 5.08 16.29 11.06
C ASP A 429 6.44 16.38 11.77
N ALA A 430 7.05 17.57 11.82
CA ALA A 430 8.31 17.82 12.49
C ALA A 430 8.26 17.46 13.98
N LEU A 431 9.43 17.22 14.60
CA LEU A 431 9.52 16.96 16.04
C LEU A 431 8.95 18.11 16.87
N THR A 432 9.10 19.33 16.35
CA THR A 432 8.46 20.57 16.82
C THR A 432 7.57 21.12 15.70
N PRO A 433 6.27 20.73 15.63
CA PRO A 433 5.38 21.08 14.53
C PRO A 433 5.30 22.59 14.26
N SER A 434 5.55 22.98 13.01
CA SER A 434 5.55 24.38 12.57
C SER A 434 4.76 24.54 11.26
N LYS A 435 4.62 25.78 10.79
CA LYS A 435 3.87 26.14 9.56
C LYS A 435 4.74 26.99 8.62
N THR A 436 5.92 26.51 8.27
CA THR A 436 6.82 27.26 7.36
C THR A 436 6.28 27.27 5.92
N GLY A 437 5.49 26.26 5.54
CA GLY A 437 5.09 26.01 4.15
C GLY A 437 6.10 25.15 3.37
N GLY A 438 7.18 24.74 4.03
CA GLY A 438 8.18 23.85 3.48
C GLY A 438 7.70 22.40 3.34
N VAL A 439 8.16 21.75 2.27
CA VAL A 439 7.82 20.36 1.93
C VAL A 439 9.05 19.67 1.36
N GLY A 440 9.25 18.44 1.80
CA GLY A 440 10.22 17.51 1.22
C GLY A 440 9.51 16.32 0.58
N SER A 441 10.10 15.80 -0.48
CA SER A 441 9.62 14.65 -1.25
C SER A 441 10.79 13.69 -1.41
N ALA A 442 10.64 12.43 -1.00
CA ALA A 442 11.66 11.40 -1.13
C ALA A 442 11.10 10.13 -1.75
N VAL A 443 11.86 9.48 -2.62
CA VAL A 443 11.60 8.14 -3.17
C VAL A 443 12.84 7.28 -2.96
N PHE A 444 12.61 6.00 -2.67
CA PHE A 444 13.65 5.03 -2.35
C PHE A 444 13.46 3.74 -3.17
N HIS A 445 14.57 3.15 -3.59
CA HIS A 445 14.60 1.88 -4.34
C HIS A 445 15.56 0.90 -3.63
N LEU A 446 15.00 -0.16 -3.05
CA LEU A 446 15.77 -1.22 -2.40
C LEU A 446 16.15 -2.28 -3.43
N HIS A 447 17.46 -2.50 -3.59
CA HIS A 447 18.01 -3.52 -4.49
C HIS A 447 18.21 -4.87 -3.78
N ASP A 448 18.26 -5.94 -4.59
CA ASP A 448 18.53 -7.31 -4.15
C ASP A 448 19.79 -7.44 -3.27
N ASN A 449 20.79 -6.59 -3.50
CA ASN A 449 22.09 -6.58 -2.81
C ASN A 449 22.10 -5.76 -1.49
N GLY A 450 20.93 -5.28 -1.05
CA GLY A 450 20.76 -4.45 0.15
C GLY A 450 21.14 -2.98 0.00
N THR A 451 21.44 -2.51 -1.21
CA THR A 451 21.65 -1.08 -1.49
C THR A 451 20.30 -0.38 -1.57
N LEU A 452 20.17 0.74 -0.87
CA LEU A 452 19.00 1.61 -0.98
C LEU A 452 19.38 2.88 -1.73
N ASP A 453 18.96 2.97 -2.98
CA ASP A 453 19.06 4.22 -3.74
C ASP A 453 17.97 5.18 -3.26
N TYR A 454 18.30 6.46 -3.17
CA TYR A 454 17.39 7.49 -2.72
C TYR A 454 17.44 8.72 -3.63
N GLN A 455 16.30 9.37 -3.78
CA GLN A 455 16.19 10.68 -4.45
C GLN A 455 15.26 11.57 -3.62
N VAL A 456 15.78 12.72 -3.21
CA VAL A 456 15.11 13.67 -2.31
C VAL A 456 15.04 15.04 -2.98
N GLN A 457 13.90 15.71 -2.86
CA GLN A 457 13.69 17.11 -3.26
C GLN A 457 13.12 17.89 -2.08
N ILE A 458 13.60 19.11 -1.85
CA ILE A 458 13.24 19.97 -0.72
C ILE A 458 12.90 21.36 -1.24
N ALA A 459 11.78 21.91 -0.77
CA ALA A 459 11.21 23.17 -1.25
C ALA A 459 10.57 23.96 -0.10
N GLY A 460 10.72 25.29 -0.08
CA GLY A 460 10.01 26.16 0.88
C GLY A 460 10.48 26.11 2.33
N VAL A 461 11.70 25.63 2.58
CA VAL A 461 12.34 25.70 3.91
C VAL A 461 12.65 27.14 4.32
N SER A 462 12.70 27.43 5.62
CA SER A 462 12.87 28.81 6.13
C SER A 462 14.28 29.38 5.97
N SER A 463 15.28 28.50 6.01
CA SER A 463 16.71 28.82 5.94
C SER A 463 17.50 27.71 5.24
N GLU A 464 18.82 27.89 5.15
CA GLU A 464 19.73 26.90 4.57
C GLU A 464 19.62 25.54 5.27
N VAL A 465 19.60 24.46 4.48
CA VAL A 465 19.58 23.08 4.99
C VAL A 465 20.96 22.73 5.52
N VAL A 466 21.05 22.48 6.82
CA VAL A 466 22.30 22.12 7.53
C VAL A 466 22.39 20.63 7.83
N GLY A 467 21.30 19.87 7.63
CA GLY A 467 21.30 18.42 7.83
C GLY A 467 20.14 17.71 7.13
N LEU A 468 20.42 16.56 6.54
CA LEU A 468 19.44 15.65 5.95
C LEU A 468 19.71 14.22 6.43
N THR A 469 18.86 13.67 7.30
CA THR A 469 19.12 12.40 7.99
C THR A 469 17.98 11.41 7.88
N VAL A 470 18.32 10.12 7.78
CA VAL A 470 17.37 9.01 7.98
C VAL A 470 17.51 8.50 9.42
N GLU A 471 16.38 8.32 10.09
CA GLU A 471 16.28 8.15 11.54
C GLU A 471 15.20 7.12 11.93
N MET A 472 15.31 6.57 13.14
CA MET A 472 14.23 5.84 13.79
C MET A 472 13.24 6.77 14.52
N LYS A 473 12.05 6.26 14.90
CA LYS A 473 11.16 6.96 15.86
C LYS A 473 11.94 7.23 17.17
N PRO A 474 11.96 8.46 17.71
CA PRO A 474 12.75 8.76 18.92
C PRO A 474 12.25 7.99 20.14
N ARG A 475 13.10 7.15 20.74
CA ARG A 475 12.77 6.43 21.99
C ARG A 475 12.68 7.35 23.22
N ARG A 476 13.22 8.57 23.14
CA ARG A 476 13.12 9.64 24.14
C ARG A 476 13.04 10.98 23.40
N ARG A 477 12.24 11.94 23.89
CA ARG A 477 12.00 13.23 23.21
C ARG A 477 13.27 14.00 22.82
N SER A 478 14.35 13.90 23.61
CA SER A 478 15.61 14.64 23.40
C SER A 478 16.74 13.85 22.72
N LYS A 479 16.52 12.59 22.28
CA LYS A 479 17.57 11.80 21.62
C LYS A 479 17.12 11.32 20.24
N ARG A 480 17.51 12.08 19.21
CA ARG A 480 17.47 11.64 17.81
C ARG A 480 18.34 10.38 17.65
N SER A 481 17.89 9.45 16.81
CA SER A 481 18.60 8.22 16.51
C SER A 481 18.81 8.14 15.00
N VAL A 482 19.84 8.86 14.55
CA VAL A 482 20.28 8.90 13.15
C VAL A 482 20.90 7.55 12.78
N LEU A 483 20.48 7.02 11.64
CA LEU A 483 21.02 5.78 11.05
C LEU A 483 21.95 6.08 9.85
N TYR A 484 21.60 7.09 9.07
CA TYR A 484 22.35 7.51 7.89
C TYR A 484 22.23 9.02 7.69
N ASP A 485 23.32 9.64 7.25
CA ASP A 485 23.41 11.07 6.95
C ASP A 485 23.58 11.23 5.43
N LEU A 486 22.76 12.10 4.84
CA LEU A 486 22.63 12.36 3.40
C LEU A 486 23.03 13.81 3.08
N SER A 487 23.56 14.54 4.08
CA SER A 487 23.87 15.97 3.97
C SER A 487 25.00 16.24 2.97
N SER A 488 25.93 15.31 2.81
CA SER A 488 27.01 15.39 1.82
C SER A 488 26.53 15.34 0.37
N GLU A 489 25.39 14.69 0.12
CA GLU A 489 24.79 14.51 -1.20
C GLU A 489 23.75 15.59 -1.54
N TYR A 490 23.49 16.54 -0.62
CA TYR A 490 22.54 17.62 -0.83
C TYR A 490 23.15 18.83 -1.57
N ALA A 491 22.56 19.17 -2.71
CA ALA A 491 22.90 20.36 -3.50
C ALA A 491 21.65 20.97 -4.15
N GLY A 492 21.46 22.28 -4.03
CA GLY A 492 20.47 23.04 -4.79
C GLY A 492 19.02 22.56 -4.63
N GLY A 493 18.61 22.18 -3.41
CA GLY A 493 17.25 21.69 -3.15
C GLY A 493 17.03 20.21 -3.48
N ARG A 494 18.07 19.46 -3.85
CA ARG A 494 17.98 18.02 -4.16
C ARG A 494 19.11 17.24 -3.47
N ALA A 495 18.85 15.97 -3.15
CA ALA A 495 19.90 15.01 -2.79
C ALA A 495 19.63 13.69 -3.50
N ALA A 496 20.68 13.05 -4.03
CA ALA A 496 20.57 11.75 -4.68
C ALA A 496 21.84 10.93 -4.45
N GLY A 497 21.66 9.65 -4.12
CA GLY A 497 22.76 8.77 -3.76
C GLY A 497 22.29 7.36 -3.40
N SER A 498 23.22 6.57 -2.86
CA SER A 498 23.02 5.14 -2.61
C SER A 498 23.54 4.75 -1.23
N TRP A 499 22.64 4.40 -0.30
CA TRP A 499 23.02 3.82 0.98
C TRP A 499 23.41 2.35 0.78
N SER A 500 24.67 2.15 0.39
CA SER A 500 25.24 0.85 0.02
C SER A 500 25.53 -0.08 1.21
N ARG A 501 25.30 0.31 2.46
CA ARG A 501 25.62 -0.48 3.67
C ARG A 501 24.46 -0.53 4.66
N MET A 502 23.27 -0.90 4.20
CA MET A 502 22.17 -1.23 5.11
C MET A 502 22.43 -2.57 5.82
N GLU A 503 22.15 -2.60 7.12
CA GLU A 503 22.09 -3.82 7.92
C GLU A 503 20.73 -4.49 7.75
N ALA A 504 20.64 -5.79 8.01
CA ALA A 504 19.38 -6.53 7.88
C ALA A 504 18.25 -5.93 8.74
N ARG A 505 18.59 -5.41 9.93
CA ARG A 505 17.66 -4.70 10.81
C ARG A 505 17.17 -3.38 10.21
N HIS A 506 18.02 -2.63 9.51
CA HIS A 506 17.58 -1.39 8.84
C HIS A 506 16.69 -1.68 7.63
N ILE A 507 16.94 -2.77 6.89
CA ILE A 507 16.05 -3.24 5.80
C ILE A 507 14.69 -3.65 6.38
N HIS A 508 14.68 -4.36 7.51
CA HIS A 508 13.46 -4.68 8.25
C HIS A 508 12.65 -3.42 8.61
N MET A 509 13.26 -2.49 9.34
CA MET A 509 12.59 -1.25 9.74
C MET A 509 12.09 -0.41 8.55
N LEU A 510 12.82 -0.40 7.43
CA LEU A 510 12.38 0.25 6.18
C LEU A 510 11.09 -0.39 5.63
N LEU A 511 11.08 -1.72 5.52
CA LEU A 511 9.98 -2.48 4.91
C LEU A 511 8.75 -2.64 5.83
N GLN A 512 8.92 -2.40 7.14
CA GLN A 512 7.86 -2.23 8.14
C GLN A 512 7.38 -0.78 8.30
N ASN A 513 7.94 0.17 7.54
CA ASN A 513 7.61 1.60 7.55
C ASN A 513 8.02 2.35 8.84
N GLU A 514 9.00 1.86 9.60
CA GLU A 514 9.40 2.44 10.90
C GLU A 514 10.44 3.56 10.80
N LEU A 515 11.03 3.74 9.63
CA LEU A 515 12.05 4.77 9.38
C LEU A 515 11.41 6.12 9.03
N PHE A 516 12.12 7.18 9.35
CA PHE A 516 11.76 8.57 9.08
C PHE A 516 12.92 9.26 8.37
N ILE A 517 12.62 10.29 7.60
CA ILE A 517 13.60 11.24 7.05
C ILE A 517 13.33 12.62 7.64
N ASN A 518 14.40 13.34 7.98
CA ASN A 518 14.38 14.60 8.73
C ASN A 518 15.28 15.64 8.06
N VAL A 519 14.78 16.86 7.89
CA VAL A 519 15.52 18.00 7.31
C VAL A 519 15.73 19.04 8.40
N ALA A 520 16.98 19.28 8.79
CA ALA A 520 17.37 20.34 9.70
C ALA A 520 17.84 21.57 8.91
N THR A 521 17.43 22.75 9.36
CA THR A 521 17.81 24.04 8.76
C THR A 521 18.51 24.91 9.80
N ALA A 522 19.19 25.99 9.38
CA ALA A 522 19.94 26.86 10.28
C ALA A 522 19.08 27.40 11.45
N ASP A 523 17.81 27.72 11.17
CA ASP A 523 16.82 28.14 12.17
C ASP A 523 16.27 26.96 13.00
N HIS A 524 16.17 25.78 12.39
CA HIS A 524 15.50 24.60 12.95
C HIS A 524 16.45 23.38 13.00
N GLN A 525 17.46 23.43 13.88
CA GLN A 525 18.51 22.41 13.99
C GLN A 525 17.99 21.01 14.39
N GLU A 526 16.87 20.94 15.11
CA GLU A 526 16.22 19.65 15.47
C GLU A 526 15.49 19.02 14.28
N GLY A 527 15.09 19.81 13.28
CA GLY A 527 14.33 19.40 12.11
C GLY A 527 13.18 20.35 11.79
N GLU A 528 13.25 21.07 10.67
CA GLU A 528 12.13 21.85 10.14
C GLU A 528 11.07 20.96 9.49
N LEU A 529 11.51 19.93 8.75
CA LEU A 529 10.62 19.01 8.04
C LEU A 529 10.91 17.58 8.48
N ARG A 530 9.84 16.78 8.62
CA ARG A 530 9.97 15.34 8.89
C ARG A 530 8.91 14.56 8.13
N GLY A 531 9.23 13.34 7.73
CA GLY A 531 8.31 12.43 7.06
C GLY A 531 8.62 10.99 7.39
N GLN A 532 7.58 10.17 7.57
CA GLN A 532 7.74 8.72 7.70
C GLN A 532 8.00 8.13 6.31
N ILE A 533 8.94 7.19 6.22
CA ILE A 533 9.19 6.41 5.00
C ILE A 533 8.16 5.28 5.00
N ARG A 534 7.32 5.22 3.96
CA ARG A 534 6.24 4.24 3.82
C ARG A 534 6.24 3.62 2.41
N ALA A 535 5.92 2.34 2.32
CA ALA A 535 5.59 1.68 1.06
C ALA A 535 4.13 1.98 0.67
N LEU A 536 3.92 2.56 -0.52
CA LEU A 536 2.59 2.73 -1.11
C LEU A 536 2.32 1.63 -2.13
N LEU A 537 1.14 1.00 -2.01
CA LEU A 537 0.66 -0.02 -2.92
C LEU A 537 0.67 0.46 -4.38
N TYR A 538 1.07 -0.43 -5.29
CA TYR A 538 1.11 -0.14 -6.72
C TYR A 538 -0.25 0.35 -7.26
N SER A 539 -0.28 1.58 -7.78
CA SER A 539 -1.52 2.24 -8.22
C SER A 539 -1.97 1.87 -9.65
N GLY A 540 -1.23 1.01 -10.34
CA GLY A 540 -1.42 0.72 -11.77
C GLY A 540 -0.72 1.71 -12.72
N LEU A 541 0.15 2.59 -12.20
CA LEU A 541 0.88 3.60 -12.97
C LEU A 541 2.39 3.39 -12.79
N ASP A 542 3.08 3.04 -13.86
CA ASP A 542 4.50 2.67 -13.81
C ASP A 542 5.41 3.85 -13.42
N ALA A 543 5.07 5.06 -13.87
CA ALA A 543 5.89 6.24 -13.61
C ALA A 543 6.10 6.58 -12.12
N ARG A 544 5.27 6.06 -11.19
CA ARG A 544 5.56 6.21 -9.75
C ARG A 544 6.88 5.55 -9.33
N ARG A 545 7.38 4.60 -10.12
CA ARG A 545 8.65 3.88 -9.92
C ARG A 545 9.85 4.48 -10.66
N HIS A 546 9.62 5.42 -11.59
CA HIS A 546 10.65 5.89 -12.52
C HIS A 546 10.73 7.42 -12.64
N VAL A 547 9.72 8.16 -12.18
CA VAL A 547 9.66 9.63 -12.24
C VAL A 547 9.62 10.18 -10.82
N VAL A 548 10.51 11.13 -10.52
CA VAL A 548 10.57 11.78 -9.20
C VAL A 548 9.33 12.65 -8.99
N PRO A 549 8.58 12.46 -7.89
CA PRO A 549 7.37 13.23 -7.64
C PRO A 549 7.66 14.69 -7.28
N VAL A 550 6.89 15.59 -7.86
CA VAL A 550 6.96 17.04 -7.66
C VAL A 550 6.46 17.38 -6.25
N PRO A 551 7.25 18.04 -5.39
CA PRO A 551 6.81 18.47 -4.07
C PRO A 551 5.74 19.56 -4.18
N LEU A 552 4.65 19.41 -3.44
CA LEU A 552 3.53 20.35 -3.37
C LEU A 552 3.69 21.25 -2.13
N ALA A 553 4.65 22.18 -2.22
CA ALA A 553 4.97 23.12 -1.16
C ALA A 553 4.04 24.34 -1.13
N GLY A 554 3.79 24.89 0.08
CA GLY A 554 2.98 26.09 0.26
C GLY A 554 3.57 27.33 -0.43
N GLN A 555 4.88 27.35 -0.67
CA GLN A 555 5.55 28.39 -1.46
C GLN A 555 5.17 28.42 -2.95
N TYR A 556 4.64 27.32 -3.50
CA TYR A 556 4.23 27.24 -4.91
C TYR A 556 2.76 27.67 -5.11
N VAL A 557 2.04 27.95 -4.04
CA VAL A 557 0.71 28.57 -4.09
C VAL A 557 0.88 30.08 -4.33
N TYR A 558 -0.02 30.71 -5.08
CA TYR A 558 -0.04 32.16 -5.26
C TYR A 558 -1.30 32.77 -4.63
N PRO A 559 -1.18 33.66 -3.61
CA PRO A 559 0.05 34.01 -2.89
C PRO A 559 0.59 32.84 -2.03
N PRO A 560 1.88 32.83 -1.67
CA PRO A 560 2.48 31.78 -0.86
C PRO A 560 1.76 31.54 0.47
N VAL A 561 1.48 30.26 0.78
CA VAL A 561 0.72 29.87 1.97
C VAL A 561 1.63 29.20 3.00
N ARG A 562 1.69 29.78 4.21
CA ARG A 562 2.30 29.17 5.39
C ARG A 562 1.39 28.08 5.97
N THR A 563 1.69 26.83 5.63
CA THR A 563 0.94 25.65 6.05
C THR A 563 1.87 24.63 6.71
N GLY A 564 1.31 23.78 7.57
CA GLY A 564 1.99 22.58 8.09
C GLY A 564 1.75 21.34 7.23
N ALA A 565 0.80 21.39 6.29
CA ALA A 565 0.51 20.29 5.39
C ALA A 565 1.51 20.25 4.22
N GLY A 566 1.84 19.04 3.78
CA GLY A 566 2.69 18.80 2.62
C GLY A 566 2.26 17.55 1.87
N GLY A 567 2.66 17.47 0.61
CA GLY A 567 2.44 16.31 -0.24
C GLY A 567 3.34 16.36 -1.46
N HIS A 568 3.21 15.36 -2.31
CA HIS A 568 3.89 15.35 -3.61
C HIS A 568 2.98 14.75 -4.67
N ALA A 569 3.34 14.97 -5.94
CA ALA A 569 2.56 14.51 -7.07
C ALA A 569 3.39 13.90 -8.19
N TRP A 570 2.85 12.85 -8.80
CA TRP A 570 3.25 12.39 -10.12
C TRP A 570 2.20 12.85 -11.11
N VAL A 571 2.64 13.43 -12.23
CA VAL A 571 1.82 13.70 -13.40
C VAL A 571 2.35 12.82 -14.52
N THR A 572 1.49 11.98 -15.09
CA THR A 572 1.83 11.18 -16.27
C THR A 572 0.86 11.49 -17.38
N ILE A 573 1.37 11.51 -18.60
CA ILE A 573 0.58 11.65 -19.82
C ILE A 573 0.69 10.31 -20.56
N ASP A 574 -0.46 9.69 -20.86
CA ASP A 574 -0.56 8.47 -21.67
C ASP A 574 0.14 8.68 -23.04
N GLU A 575 0.72 7.65 -23.66
CA GLU A 575 1.46 7.75 -24.94
C GLU A 575 0.63 8.39 -26.08
N ARG A 576 -0.70 8.32 -25.95
CA ARG A 576 -1.65 8.93 -26.88
C ARG A 576 -1.98 10.39 -26.56
N CYS A 577 -1.45 10.97 -25.48
CA CYS A 577 -1.81 12.28 -24.91
C CYS A 577 -3.29 12.46 -24.52
N HIS A 578 -4.07 11.38 -24.40
CA HIS A 578 -5.51 11.46 -24.12
C HIS A 578 -5.87 11.50 -22.62
N ARG A 579 -4.97 11.08 -21.72
CA ARG A 579 -5.24 10.99 -20.27
C ARG A 579 -4.03 11.42 -19.45
N CYS A 580 -4.26 12.39 -18.56
CA CYS A 580 -3.33 12.76 -17.51
C CYS A 580 -3.70 12.02 -16.21
N HIS A 581 -2.77 11.33 -15.58
CA HIS A 581 -2.99 10.75 -14.25
C HIS A 581 -2.24 11.57 -13.19
N LEU A 582 -2.97 11.99 -12.16
CA LEU A 582 -2.42 12.64 -10.96
C LEU A 582 -2.41 11.62 -9.81
N GLY A 583 -1.24 11.33 -9.26
CA GLY A 583 -1.12 10.68 -7.96
C GLY A 583 -0.84 11.72 -6.88
N LEU A 584 -1.53 11.65 -5.73
CA LEU A 584 -1.26 12.46 -4.55
C LEU A 584 -0.90 11.55 -3.37
N ALA A 585 -0.10 12.06 -2.44
CA ALA A 585 0.14 11.43 -1.14
C ALA A 585 0.11 12.50 -0.01
N ARG A 586 -0.56 12.15 1.10
CA ARG A 586 -0.83 12.98 2.30
C ARG A 586 -1.77 14.18 2.10
N ASP A 587 -2.11 14.82 3.23
CA ASP A 587 -3.31 15.63 3.48
C ASP A 587 -3.43 16.91 2.64
N ILE A 588 -3.73 16.73 1.35
CA ILE A 588 -4.03 17.79 0.42
C ILE A 588 -5.53 17.80 0.14
N VAL A 589 -6.22 18.81 0.68
CA VAL A 589 -7.68 18.99 0.51
C VAL A 589 -8.04 19.35 -0.94
N ASN A 590 -7.16 20.06 -1.66
CA ASN A 590 -7.27 20.33 -3.10
C ASN A 590 -5.87 20.50 -3.71
N ALA A 591 -5.64 19.95 -4.89
CA ALA A 591 -4.47 20.21 -5.73
C ALA A 591 -4.93 20.77 -7.08
N HIS A 592 -4.26 21.82 -7.57
CA HIS A 592 -4.57 22.45 -8.85
C HIS A 592 -3.38 22.38 -9.79
N LEU A 593 -3.60 21.93 -11.02
CA LEU A 593 -2.61 21.99 -12.09
C LEU A 593 -2.78 23.30 -12.85
N HIS A 594 -1.79 24.19 -12.78
CA HIS A 594 -1.78 25.44 -13.53
C HIS A 594 -0.93 25.25 -14.79
N GLY A 595 -1.55 25.33 -15.96
CA GLY A 595 -0.84 25.38 -17.23
C GLY A 595 -0.28 26.78 -17.49
N LEU A 596 1.00 26.87 -17.85
CA LEU A 596 1.56 28.09 -18.43
C LEU A 596 1.08 28.21 -19.87
N ALA A 597 0.29 29.23 -20.16
CA ALA A 597 0.06 29.68 -21.52
C ALA A 597 1.15 30.70 -21.86
N GLU A 598 2.23 30.22 -22.49
CA GLU A 598 3.30 31.09 -22.99
C GLU A 598 2.74 31.97 -24.12
N GLN A 599 2.71 33.29 -23.91
CA GLN A 599 2.19 34.26 -24.87
C GLN A 599 3.27 34.67 -25.90
N ASP A 600 3.84 33.70 -26.61
CA ASP A 600 4.72 33.98 -27.74
C ASP A 600 3.92 34.12 -29.03
N TRP A 601 3.58 35.37 -29.35
CA TRP A 601 3.06 35.76 -30.66
C TRP A 601 4.19 35.77 -31.70
N THR A 602 4.44 34.64 -32.39
CA THR A 602 4.74 34.65 -33.84
C THR A 602 4.71 33.26 -34.51
N THR A 603 3.66 33.04 -35.32
CA THR A 603 3.65 32.27 -36.59
C THR A 603 4.14 30.80 -36.68
N SER A 604 3.18 29.96 -37.13
CA SER A 604 3.31 28.65 -37.80
C SER A 604 3.22 27.37 -36.92
N PRO A 605 2.64 26.26 -37.45
CA PRO A 605 1.63 25.55 -36.68
C PRO A 605 2.10 24.28 -35.96
N THR A 606 1.98 24.27 -34.64
CA THR A 606 1.79 23.03 -33.88
C THR A 606 0.39 22.46 -34.16
N ARG A 607 0.28 21.14 -34.35
CA ARG A 607 -0.99 20.48 -34.66
C ARG A 607 -1.89 20.43 -33.42
N ASP A 608 -2.99 21.16 -33.43
CA ASP A 608 -4.05 21.02 -32.43
C ASP A 608 -4.67 19.61 -32.46
N CYS A 609 -4.88 19.04 -31.27
CA CYS A 609 -5.73 17.86 -31.10
C CYS A 609 -7.20 18.24 -31.38
N PRO A 610 -7.92 17.54 -32.28
CA PRO A 610 -9.29 17.87 -32.59
C PRO A 610 -10.25 17.50 -31.43
N PRO A 611 -11.28 18.30 -31.15
CA PRO A 611 -12.28 17.97 -30.14
C PRO A 611 -13.21 16.86 -30.66
N SER A 612 -13.09 15.65 -30.10
CA SER A 612 -14.02 14.56 -30.40
C SER A 612 -15.38 14.82 -29.74
N ARG A 613 -16.43 14.88 -30.58
CA ARG A 613 -17.82 14.82 -30.11
C ARG A 613 -18.08 13.46 -29.44
N ALA A 614 -18.96 13.46 -28.45
CA ALA A 614 -19.34 12.26 -27.71
C ALA A 614 -19.96 11.18 -28.60
N GLY A 615 -19.60 9.93 -28.29
CA GLY A 615 -20.17 8.67 -28.74
C GLY A 615 -19.83 7.60 -27.72
#